data_AF-A0A1S2IKN4-F1
#
_entry.id   AF-A0A1S2IKN4-F1
#
_cell.length_a   1.000
_cell.length_b   1.000
_cell.length_c   1.000
_cell.angle_alpha   90.00
_cell.angle_beta   90.00
_cell.angle_gamma   90.00
#
_symmetry.space_group_name_H-M   'P 1'
#
loop_
_entity.id
_entity.type
_entity.pdbx_description
1 polymer ?
#
loop_
_entity_poly.entity_id
_entity_poly.type
_entity_poly.pdbx_seq_one_letter_code
_entity_poly.pdbx_strand_id
1 'polypeptide(L)'
;MPPESVSTLVSLTDRTPTITGAEIVTQLVPPRQFAEASLENYRPDPDFASQAEAVAAVTAFGGAGADAPRRGLFRKKPAAPAVRPGLYLDGGFGVGKTHLLAALWNRTSGRRYFGTFIEYTALVGAVGYAGAASQLKGAALVCIDEFELDDPGDTMMMTRLLGDLADDGTRIAATSNTPPNALGEGRFAAADFLREIQGLSDKFLTLRIDGNDYRRREVEARAHVVDDVDAAAASLGGTVSLDDFDGVVAHLATVHPSKYVKLVDDLDAVGLRDVHVLTSQVDALRLVAFVDRLYDTQIRVVASGTPLDQVFSDEMLAGGYRKKYLRAVSRLVALTSL
;
A
#
# COMPACT_ATOMS: atom_id res chain seq x y z
N MET A 1 27.72 -9.58 32.59
CA MET A 1 26.55 -10.05 31.82
C MET A 1 25.77 -8.82 31.41
N PRO A 2 25.47 -8.60 30.11
CA PRO A 2 24.44 -7.64 29.73
C PRO A 2 23.12 -8.08 30.40
N PRO A 3 22.24 -7.14 30.78
CA PRO A 3 20.94 -7.50 31.35
C PRO A 3 20.19 -8.38 30.33
N GLU A 4 19.69 -9.53 30.76
CA GLU A 4 18.76 -10.33 29.96
C GLU A 4 17.61 -9.43 29.55
N SER A 5 17.42 -9.25 28.24
CA SER A 5 16.34 -8.46 27.68
C SER A 5 15.03 -9.18 27.97
N VAL A 6 14.35 -8.77 29.04
CA VAL A 6 13.05 -9.35 29.42
C VAL A 6 12.02 -9.02 28.35
N SER A 7 11.46 -10.04 27.71
CA SER A 7 10.32 -9.90 26.81
C SER A 7 9.02 -9.72 27.59
N THR A 8 8.16 -8.80 27.15
CA THR A 8 6.77 -8.72 27.59
C THR A 8 5.91 -9.49 26.59
N LEU A 9 5.31 -10.60 27.02
CA LEU A 9 4.45 -11.42 26.17
C LEU A 9 3.02 -10.90 26.19
N VAL A 10 2.43 -10.77 25.00
CA VAL A 10 1.03 -10.37 24.78
C VAL A 10 0.39 -11.32 23.75
N SER A 11 -0.92 -11.20 23.52
CA SER A 11 -1.62 -11.90 22.44
C SER A 11 -2.13 -10.89 21.41
N LEU A 12 -2.01 -11.19 20.12
CA LEU A 12 -2.72 -10.47 19.06
C LEU A 12 -4.23 -10.64 19.18
N THR A 13 -4.67 -11.84 19.57
CA THR A 13 -6.10 -12.18 19.59
C THR A 13 -6.90 -11.44 20.67
N ASP A 14 -6.21 -10.98 21.72
CA ASP A 14 -6.77 -10.14 22.79
C ASP A 14 -6.92 -8.66 22.39
N ARG A 15 -6.33 -8.25 21.25
CA ARG A 15 -6.33 -6.85 20.82
C ARG A 15 -7.54 -6.58 19.94
N THR A 16 -8.46 -5.72 20.39
CA THR A 16 -9.58 -5.23 19.57
C THR A 16 -9.38 -3.76 19.19
N PRO A 17 -8.52 -3.46 18.20
CA PRO A 17 -8.19 -2.09 17.88
C PRO A 17 -9.41 -1.33 17.38
N THR A 18 -9.56 -0.09 17.86
CA THR A 18 -10.42 0.91 17.24
C THR A 18 -9.56 1.95 16.57
N ILE A 19 -9.99 2.44 15.42
CA ILE A 19 -9.34 3.57 14.75
C ILE A 19 -10.43 4.52 14.28
N THR A 20 -10.31 5.78 14.67
CA THR A 20 -11.17 6.87 14.21
C THR A 20 -10.74 7.30 12.81
N GLY A 21 -11.65 7.92 12.04
CA GLY A 21 -11.25 8.47 10.73
C GLY A 21 -10.15 9.52 10.82
N ALA A 22 -10.11 10.30 11.91
CA ALA A 22 -9.04 11.27 12.14
C ALA A 22 -7.67 10.56 12.30
N GLU A 23 -7.62 9.45 13.03
CA GLU A 23 -6.40 8.66 13.17
C GLU A 23 -5.96 8.02 11.85
N ILE A 24 -6.90 7.46 11.06
CA ILE A 24 -6.58 6.94 9.71
C ILE A 24 -5.94 8.05 8.88
N VAL A 25 -6.52 9.25 8.87
CA VAL A 25 -6.02 10.40 8.10
C VAL A 25 -4.61 10.81 8.52
N THR A 26 -4.27 10.74 9.81
CA THR A 26 -2.90 11.03 10.27
C THR A 26 -1.87 10.00 9.80
N GLN A 27 -2.31 8.79 9.47
CA GLN A 27 -1.46 7.71 8.96
C GLN A 27 -1.34 7.72 7.44
N LEU A 28 -2.08 8.57 6.73
CA LEU A 28 -1.97 8.75 5.28
C LEU A 28 -0.68 9.53 4.92
N VAL A 29 0.46 8.91 5.20
CA VAL A 29 1.81 9.37 4.90
C VAL A 29 2.61 8.25 4.22
N PRO A 30 3.69 8.57 3.46
CA PRO A 30 4.52 7.54 2.84
C PRO A 30 5.12 6.56 3.87
N PRO A 31 5.29 5.27 3.52
CA PRO A 31 6.01 4.31 4.35
C PRO A 31 7.40 4.82 4.72
N ARG A 32 7.91 4.46 5.91
CA ARG A 32 9.17 4.99 6.47
C ARG A 32 10.36 4.87 5.52
N GLN A 33 10.48 3.75 4.80
CA GLN A 33 11.52 3.50 3.80
C GLN A 33 11.53 4.50 2.62
N PHE A 34 10.42 5.19 2.37
CA PHE A 34 10.27 6.23 1.35
C PHE A 34 10.18 7.65 1.96
N ALA A 35 10.45 7.81 3.26
CA ALA A 35 10.38 9.12 3.91
C ALA A 35 11.31 10.14 3.24
N GLU A 36 12.50 9.70 2.82
CA GLU A 36 13.48 10.54 2.12
C GLU A 36 13.41 10.43 0.59
N ALA A 37 12.38 9.80 0.02
CA ALA A 37 12.26 9.65 -1.42
C ALA A 37 12.21 11.02 -2.11
N SER A 38 13.06 11.22 -3.10
CA SER A 38 13.12 12.45 -3.90
C SER A 38 13.37 12.11 -5.38
N LEU A 39 13.22 13.11 -6.26
CA LEU A 39 13.53 12.93 -7.68
C LEU A 39 15.05 12.90 -7.92
N GLU A 40 15.81 13.53 -7.02
CA GLU A 40 17.27 13.61 -7.06
C GLU A 40 17.94 12.30 -6.63
N ASN A 41 17.33 11.54 -5.71
CA ASN A 41 17.83 10.22 -5.31
C ASN A 41 17.18 9.06 -6.07
N TYR A 42 16.23 9.34 -6.97
CA TYR A 42 15.76 8.37 -7.94
C TYR A 42 16.81 8.19 -9.05
N ARG A 43 17.19 6.94 -9.34
CA ARG A 43 18.19 6.62 -10.37
C ARG A 43 17.51 5.85 -11.51
N PRO A 44 17.13 6.52 -12.61
CA PRO A 44 16.60 5.83 -13.77
C PRO A 44 17.62 4.85 -14.36
N ASP A 45 17.13 3.67 -14.74
CA ASP A 45 17.91 2.73 -15.53
C ASP A 45 18.12 3.26 -16.95
N PRO A 46 19.37 3.39 -17.44
CA PRO A 46 19.62 3.83 -18.81
C PRO A 46 19.01 2.91 -19.88
N ASP A 47 18.75 1.64 -19.56
CA ASP A 47 18.13 0.68 -20.49
C ASP A 47 16.60 0.87 -20.61
N PHE A 48 15.99 1.67 -19.72
CA PHE A 48 14.54 1.89 -19.68
C PHE A 48 14.21 3.38 -19.68
N ALA A 49 14.14 3.97 -20.88
CA ALA A 49 13.82 5.39 -21.08
C ALA A 49 12.53 5.84 -20.39
N SER A 50 11.55 4.95 -20.23
CA SER A 50 10.29 5.20 -19.53
C SER A 50 10.47 5.65 -18.08
N GLN A 51 11.55 5.26 -17.41
CA GLN A 51 11.86 5.72 -16.06
C GLN A 51 12.27 7.20 -16.02
N ALA A 52 13.07 7.65 -17.00
CA ALA A 52 13.46 9.06 -17.12
C ALA A 52 12.26 9.93 -17.53
N GLU A 53 11.41 9.42 -18.43
CA GLU A 53 10.14 10.07 -18.80
C GLU A 53 9.21 10.22 -17.60
N ALA A 54 9.11 9.21 -16.74
CA ALA A 54 8.34 9.28 -15.51
C ALA A 54 8.87 10.34 -14.55
N VAL A 55 10.19 10.45 -14.36
CA VAL A 55 10.80 11.54 -13.56
C VAL A 55 10.43 12.91 -14.12
N ALA A 56 10.51 13.10 -15.44
CA ALA A 56 10.15 14.35 -16.09
C ALA A 56 8.67 14.70 -15.91
N ALA A 57 7.78 13.71 -16.05
CA ALA A 57 6.35 13.90 -15.87
C ALA A 57 5.98 14.23 -14.41
N VAL A 58 6.58 13.52 -13.44
CA VAL A 58 6.39 13.80 -12.01
C VAL A 58 6.90 15.22 -11.67
N THR A 59 8.02 15.63 -12.26
CA THR A 59 8.54 17.00 -12.11
C THR A 59 7.54 18.03 -12.61
N ALA A 60 7.03 17.84 -13.84
CA ALA A 60 6.06 18.75 -14.44
C ALA A 60 4.74 18.81 -13.65
N PHE A 61 4.24 17.66 -13.20
CA PHE A 61 3.03 17.55 -12.41
C PHE A 61 3.16 18.21 -11.03
N GLY A 62 4.32 18.05 -10.38
CA GLY A 62 4.65 18.72 -9.12
C GLY A 62 4.69 20.24 -9.25
N GLY A 63 5.31 20.74 -10.33
CA GLY A 63 5.45 22.18 -10.61
C GLY A 63 4.15 22.88 -11.01
N ALA A 64 3.17 22.17 -11.58
CA ALA A 64 1.89 22.75 -11.99
C ALA A 64 1.08 23.38 -10.84
N GLY A 65 1.37 23.01 -9.58
CA GLY A 65 0.74 23.58 -8.39
C GLY A 65 1.60 24.57 -7.58
N ALA A 66 2.90 24.70 -7.90
CA ALA A 66 3.86 25.41 -7.05
C ALA A 66 3.96 26.91 -7.33
N ASP A 67 3.53 27.38 -8.51
CA ASP A 67 3.56 28.82 -8.86
C ASP A 67 2.49 29.11 -9.92
N ALA A 68 1.22 29.21 -9.50
CA ALA A 68 0.27 30.00 -10.26
C ALA A 68 0.39 31.45 -9.76
N PRO A 69 1.21 32.32 -10.38
CA PRO A 69 1.20 33.73 -10.04
C PRO A 69 -0.23 34.23 -10.27
N ARG A 70 -0.80 34.92 -9.27
CA ARG A 70 -2.03 35.72 -9.43
C ARG A 70 -1.78 36.75 -10.53
N ARG A 71 -2.00 36.37 -11.79
CA ARG A 71 -1.76 37.25 -12.95
C ARG A 71 -2.93 38.20 -13.07
N GLY A 72 -2.59 39.47 -12.89
CA GLY A 72 -3.46 40.61 -13.12
C GLY A 72 -4.10 40.61 -14.50
N LEU A 73 -5.22 41.33 -14.56
CA LEU A 73 -6.05 41.53 -15.74
C LEU A 73 -5.21 41.88 -16.97
N PHE A 74 -5.57 41.27 -18.11
CA PHE A 74 -5.08 41.52 -19.47
C PHE A 74 -3.80 40.78 -19.92
N ARG A 75 -3.96 39.52 -20.36
CA ARG A 75 -3.32 39.01 -21.60
C ARG A 75 -3.97 37.69 -22.06
N LYS A 76 -4.62 37.69 -23.24
CA LYS A 76 -5.04 36.45 -23.91
C LYS A 76 -3.79 35.70 -24.38
N LYS A 77 -3.48 34.57 -23.74
CA LYS A 77 -2.53 33.57 -24.24
C LYS A 77 -3.29 32.40 -24.88
N PRO A 78 -2.68 31.64 -25.81
CA PRO A 78 -3.24 30.39 -26.30
C PRO A 78 -3.50 29.47 -25.10
N ALA A 79 -4.61 28.73 -25.11
CA ALA A 79 -4.94 27.78 -24.06
C ALA A 79 -3.77 26.81 -23.89
N ALA A 80 -3.06 26.91 -22.76
CA ALA A 80 -2.13 25.86 -22.37
C ALA A 80 -2.95 24.56 -22.31
N PRO A 81 -2.42 23.42 -22.80
CA PRO A 81 -3.12 22.15 -22.67
C PRO A 81 -3.51 21.99 -21.20
N ALA A 82 -4.79 21.70 -20.96
CA ALA A 82 -5.30 21.54 -19.61
C ALA A 82 -4.42 20.48 -18.91
N VAL A 83 -3.69 20.90 -17.88
CA VAL A 83 -2.92 19.96 -17.07
C VAL A 83 -3.96 19.03 -16.48
N ARG A 84 -3.91 17.76 -16.87
CA ARG A 84 -4.81 16.75 -16.32
C ARG A 84 -4.63 16.75 -14.79
N PRO A 85 -5.71 16.76 -14.00
CA PRO A 85 -5.59 16.84 -12.54
C PRO A 85 -4.96 15.58 -11.93
N GLY A 86 -4.86 14.49 -12.71
CA GLY A 86 -4.32 13.21 -12.31
C GLY A 86 -2.98 12.82 -12.97
N LEU A 87 -2.11 12.12 -12.24
CA LEU A 87 -0.95 11.36 -12.75
C LEU A 87 -1.06 9.89 -12.36
N TYR A 88 -0.99 8.96 -13.32
CA TYR A 88 -1.10 7.52 -13.09
C TYR A 88 0.17 6.81 -13.58
N LEU A 89 0.88 6.16 -12.67
CA LEU A 89 2.10 5.40 -12.97
C LEU A 89 1.78 3.90 -12.97
N ASP A 90 1.71 3.31 -14.17
CA ASP A 90 1.61 1.86 -14.39
C ASP A 90 3.01 1.23 -14.48
N GLY A 91 3.15 -0.06 -14.18
CA GLY A 91 4.41 -0.79 -14.39
C GLY A 91 4.56 -2.04 -13.55
N GLY A 92 5.62 -2.81 -13.82
CA GLY A 92 5.94 -4.05 -13.09
C GLY A 92 6.37 -3.83 -11.63
N PHE A 93 6.65 -4.92 -10.91
CA PHE A 93 7.23 -4.85 -9.57
C PHE A 93 8.64 -4.27 -9.60
N GLY A 94 9.02 -3.55 -8.54
CA GLY A 94 10.39 -3.07 -8.37
C GLY A 94 10.83 -1.94 -9.31
N VAL A 95 10.00 -1.48 -10.24
CA VAL A 95 10.35 -0.45 -11.23
C VAL A 95 10.36 1.00 -10.68
N GLY A 96 10.20 1.19 -9.38
CA GLY A 96 10.34 2.52 -8.74
C GLY A 96 9.08 3.39 -8.64
N LYS A 97 7.88 2.86 -8.96
CA LYS A 97 6.62 3.63 -8.93
C LYS A 97 6.34 4.32 -7.58
N THR A 98 6.40 3.56 -6.48
CA THR A 98 6.16 4.07 -5.12
C THR A 98 7.15 5.16 -4.73
N HIS A 99 8.42 5.03 -5.15
CA HIS A 99 9.45 6.05 -4.91
C HIS A 99 9.08 7.36 -5.60
N LEU A 100 8.70 7.32 -6.88
CA LEU A 100 8.30 8.51 -7.63
C LEU A 100 7.04 9.17 -7.04
N LEU A 101 6.07 8.36 -6.58
CA LEU A 101 4.88 8.86 -5.92
C LEU A 101 5.22 9.54 -4.58
N ALA A 102 6.08 8.93 -3.76
CA ALA A 102 6.54 9.51 -2.49
C ALA A 102 7.37 10.78 -2.71
N ALA A 103 8.21 10.83 -3.76
CA ALA A 103 8.96 12.01 -4.14
C ALA A 103 8.04 13.18 -4.53
N LEU A 104 6.96 12.91 -5.26
CA LEU A 104 5.93 13.92 -5.56
C LEU A 104 5.24 14.45 -4.30
N TRP A 105 4.90 13.54 -3.37
CA TRP A 105 4.31 13.90 -2.08
C TRP A 105 5.26 14.82 -1.32
N ASN A 106 6.54 14.43 -1.15
CA ASN A 106 7.56 15.17 -0.42
C ASN A 106 7.78 16.60 -0.95
N ARG A 107 7.71 16.79 -2.28
CA ARG A 107 7.89 18.09 -2.94
C ARG A 107 6.66 18.99 -2.91
N THR A 108 5.48 18.43 -2.65
CA THR A 108 4.23 19.20 -2.67
C THR A 108 4.01 19.93 -1.35
N SER A 109 3.78 21.23 -1.38
CA SER A 109 3.36 22.01 -0.21
C SER A 109 1.85 21.95 0.04
N GLY A 110 1.44 22.25 1.27
CA GLY A 110 0.03 22.26 1.67
C GLY A 110 -0.44 20.92 2.20
N ARG A 111 -1.76 20.75 2.33
CA ARG A 111 -2.36 19.53 2.85
C ARG A 111 -2.22 18.41 1.82
N ARG A 112 -1.58 17.31 2.20
CA ARG A 112 -1.24 16.22 1.31
C ARG A 112 -1.43 14.87 2.00
N TYR A 113 -1.87 13.88 1.24
CA TYR A 113 -2.13 12.54 1.76
C TYR A 113 -1.45 11.50 0.89
N PHE A 114 -0.93 10.46 1.51
CA PHE A 114 -0.36 9.31 0.83
C PHE A 114 -0.89 8.05 1.49
N GLY A 115 -1.51 7.16 0.75
CA GLY A 115 -1.95 5.89 1.31
C GLY A 115 -2.14 4.86 0.23
N THR A 116 -2.33 3.60 0.62
CA THR A 116 -2.72 2.54 -0.29
C THR A 116 -4.21 2.63 -0.61
N PHE A 117 -4.65 1.98 -1.70
CA PHE A 117 -6.08 1.87 -2.01
C PHE A 117 -6.91 1.37 -0.83
N ILE A 118 -6.41 0.35 -0.11
CA ILE A 118 -7.06 -0.26 1.06
C ILE A 118 -7.21 0.74 2.21
N GLU A 119 -6.25 1.65 2.42
CA GLU A 119 -6.34 2.66 3.46
C GLU A 119 -7.41 3.71 3.17
N TYR A 120 -7.59 4.08 1.90
CA TYR A 120 -8.67 4.98 1.51
C TYR A 120 -10.05 4.32 1.58
N THR A 121 -10.22 3.09 1.09
CA THR A 121 -11.50 2.38 1.22
C THR A 121 -11.86 2.19 2.69
N ALA A 122 -10.87 1.94 3.53
CA ALA A 122 -11.05 1.88 4.95
C ALA A 122 -11.42 3.19 5.63
N LEU A 123 -10.84 4.31 5.21
CA LEU A 123 -11.27 5.62 5.69
C LEU A 123 -12.77 5.78 5.39
N VAL A 124 -13.20 5.44 4.18
CA VAL A 124 -14.61 5.49 3.84
C VAL A 124 -15.44 4.51 4.65
N GLY A 125 -14.96 3.28 4.90
CA GLY A 125 -15.63 2.32 5.77
C GLY A 125 -15.77 2.83 7.22
N ALA A 126 -14.80 3.58 7.72
CA ALA A 126 -14.78 4.07 9.11
C ALA A 126 -15.65 5.31 9.34
N VAL A 127 -15.73 6.25 8.39
CA VAL A 127 -16.46 7.52 8.55
C VAL A 127 -17.57 7.74 7.54
N GLY A 128 -17.84 6.76 6.69
CA GLY A 128 -18.73 6.90 5.54
C GLY A 128 -18.16 7.82 4.46
N TYR A 129 -18.81 7.81 3.29
CA TYR A 129 -18.39 8.60 2.13
C TYR A 129 -18.26 10.10 2.45
N ALA A 130 -19.30 10.69 3.03
CA ALA A 130 -19.33 12.12 3.34
C ALA A 130 -18.25 12.50 4.37
N GLY A 131 -17.97 11.63 5.34
CA GLY A 131 -16.91 11.83 6.30
C GLY A 131 -15.53 11.82 5.64
N ALA A 132 -15.25 10.82 4.79
CA ALA A 132 -13.98 10.70 4.08
C ALA A 132 -13.74 11.89 3.14
N ALA A 133 -14.74 12.26 2.34
CA ALA A 133 -14.67 13.43 1.46
C ALA A 133 -14.40 14.71 2.26
N SER A 134 -15.08 14.90 3.41
CA SER A 134 -14.85 16.05 4.28
C SER A 134 -13.44 16.10 4.87
N GLN A 135 -12.86 14.94 5.22
CA GLN A 135 -11.49 14.86 5.78
C GLN A 135 -10.44 15.24 4.72
N LEU A 136 -10.62 14.76 3.49
CA LEU A 136 -9.67 14.97 2.40
C LEU A 136 -9.86 16.31 1.66
N LYS A 137 -10.98 17.01 1.91
CA LYS A 137 -11.32 18.27 1.25
C LYS A 137 -10.23 19.34 1.40
N GLY A 138 -9.90 20.01 0.29
CA GLY A 138 -8.89 21.06 0.24
C GLY A 138 -7.45 20.54 0.29
N ALA A 139 -7.24 19.25 0.03
CA ALA A 139 -5.93 18.70 -0.22
C ALA A 139 -5.31 19.32 -1.49
N ALA A 140 -4.02 19.67 -1.42
CA ALA A 140 -3.23 20.04 -2.58
C ALA A 140 -2.82 18.81 -3.42
N LEU A 141 -2.75 17.63 -2.79
CA LEU A 141 -2.38 16.36 -3.40
C LEU A 141 -2.91 15.17 -2.61
N VAL A 142 -3.46 14.19 -3.32
CA VAL A 142 -3.79 12.86 -2.81
C VAL A 142 -3.02 11.83 -3.62
N CYS A 143 -2.14 11.11 -2.94
CA CYS A 143 -1.34 10.01 -3.49
C CYS A 143 -1.98 8.67 -3.11
N ILE A 144 -2.20 7.80 -4.09
CA ILE A 144 -2.73 6.45 -3.90
C ILE A 144 -1.71 5.44 -4.43
N ASP A 145 -1.03 4.75 -3.52
CA ASP A 145 -0.16 3.66 -3.89
C ASP A 145 -0.99 2.38 -4.10
N GLU A 146 -0.54 1.52 -5.00
CA GLU A 146 -1.18 0.21 -5.24
C GLU A 146 -2.68 0.33 -5.54
N PHE A 147 -3.02 1.23 -6.46
CA PHE A 147 -4.38 1.41 -6.94
C PHE A 147 -4.85 0.13 -7.62
N GLU A 148 -5.84 -0.52 -7.01
CA GLU A 148 -6.42 -1.78 -7.45
C GLU A 148 -7.94 -1.68 -7.37
N LEU A 149 -8.61 -2.02 -8.45
CA LEU A 149 -10.07 -1.99 -8.55
C LEU A 149 -10.56 -3.44 -8.69
N ASP A 150 -10.44 -4.19 -7.59
CA ASP A 150 -10.78 -5.62 -7.57
C ASP A 150 -12.26 -5.87 -7.18
N ASP A 151 -12.86 -4.96 -6.41
CA ASP A 151 -14.26 -5.01 -5.93
C ASP A 151 -15.12 -3.89 -6.56
N PRO A 152 -16.30 -4.20 -7.14
CA PRO A 152 -17.17 -3.20 -7.75
C PRO A 152 -17.66 -2.11 -6.80
N GLY A 153 -17.98 -2.44 -5.54
CA GLY A 153 -18.49 -1.51 -4.54
C GLY A 153 -17.43 -0.50 -4.12
N ASP A 154 -16.24 -1.00 -3.78
CA ASP A 154 -15.07 -0.17 -3.46
C ASP A 154 -14.68 0.73 -4.63
N THR A 155 -14.77 0.20 -5.85
CA THR A 155 -14.42 0.95 -7.06
C THR A 155 -15.36 2.11 -7.33
N MET A 156 -16.67 1.90 -7.28
CA MET A 156 -17.64 2.98 -7.49
C MET A 156 -17.45 4.08 -6.44
N MET A 157 -17.27 3.69 -5.19
CA MET A 157 -17.05 4.59 -4.07
C MET A 157 -15.77 5.41 -4.22
N MET A 158 -14.65 4.75 -4.55
CA MET A 158 -13.36 5.41 -4.73
C MET A 158 -13.33 6.29 -5.98
N THR A 159 -13.91 5.85 -7.10
CA THR A 159 -13.97 6.65 -8.33
C THR A 159 -14.75 7.94 -8.09
N ARG A 160 -15.87 7.86 -7.37
CA ARG A 160 -16.65 9.03 -6.98
C ARG A 160 -15.87 9.96 -6.04
N LEU A 161 -15.20 9.42 -5.02
CA LEU A 161 -14.39 10.20 -4.08
C LEU A 161 -13.28 10.97 -4.81
N LEU A 162 -12.55 10.30 -5.71
CA LEU A 162 -11.50 10.91 -6.51
C LEU A 162 -12.06 11.94 -7.49
N GLY A 163 -13.24 11.68 -8.05
CA GLY A 163 -13.98 12.63 -8.87
C GLY A 163 -14.25 13.93 -8.12
N ASP A 164 -14.90 13.84 -6.95
CA ASP A 164 -15.26 14.98 -6.11
C ASP A 164 -14.03 15.77 -5.65
N LEU A 165 -12.95 15.08 -5.26
CA LEU A 165 -11.71 15.73 -4.86
C LEU A 165 -11.04 16.48 -6.01
N ALA A 166 -10.99 15.88 -7.20
CA ALA A 166 -10.44 16.52 -8.39
C ALA A 166 -11.25 17.76 -8.80
N ASP A 167 -12.57 17.70 -8.70
CA ASP A 167 -13.47 18.82 -9.03
C ASP A 167 -13.30 19.99 -8.02
N ASP A 168 -12.95 19.69 -6.76
CA ASP A 168 -12.53 20.67 -5.74
C ASP A 168 -11.08 21.19 -5.93
N GLY A 169 -10.38 20.78 -7.00
CA GLY A 169 -9.04 21.22 -7.35
C GLY A 169 -7.89 20.42 -6.72
N THR A 170 -8.20 19.28 -6.08
CA THR A 170 -7.19 18.37 -5.54
C THR A 170 -6.47 17.67 -6.69
N ARG A 171 -5.13 17.71 -6.71
CA ARG A 171 -4.35 16.89 -7.64
C ARG A 171 -4.31 15.45 -7.14
N ILE A 172 -4.37 14.49 -8.05
CA ILE A 172 -4.38 13.07 -7.71
C ILE A 172 -3.19 12.40 -8.37
N ALA A 173 -2.45 11.57 -7.64
CA ALA A 173 -1.40 10.75 -8.20
C ALA A 173 -1.58 9.31 -7.75
N ALA A 174 -1.47 8.35 -8.66
CA ALA A 174 -1.69 6.95 -8.37
C ALA A 174 -0.60 6.07 -8.97
N THR A 175 -0.30 4.93 -8.34
CA THR A 175 0.54 3.87 -8.90
C THR A 175 -0.28 2.59 -9.02
N SER A 176 0.01 1.76 -10.03
CA SER A 176 -0.60 0.43 -10.14
C SER A 176 0.30 -0.54 -10.91
N ASN A 177 0.00 -1.83 -10.77
CA ASN A 177 0.57 -2.89 -11.61
C ASN A 177 -0.31 -3.23 -12.83
N THR A 178 -1.46 -2.56 -12.94
CA THR A 178 -2.46 -2.79 -13.97
C THR A 178 -2.78 -1.44 -14.64
N PRO A 179 -2.74 -1.36 -15.98
CA PRO A 179 -3.11 -0.13 -16.66
C PRO A 179 -4.63 0.12 -16.50
N PRO A 180 -5.08 1.38 -16.51
CA PRO A 180 -6.47 1.70 -16.19
C PRO A 180 -7.51 0.96 -17.03
N ASN A 181 -7.25 0.77 -18.33
CA ASN A 181 -8.14 0.06 -19.25
C ASN A 181 -8.28 -1.45 -18.97
N ALA A 182 -7.35 -2.05 -18.22
CA ALA A 182 -7.38 -3.46 -17.83
C ALA A 182 -7.92 -3.64 -16.40
N LEU A 183 -8.26 -2.56 -15.69
CA LEU A 183 -8.93 -2.63 -14.40
C LEU A 183 -10.36 -3.19 -14.62
N GLY A 184 -10.72 -4.25 -13.90
CA GLY A 184 -12.06 -4.87 -13.97
C GLY A 184 -12.28 -5.95 -15.02
N GLU A 185 -11.24 -6.32 -15.78
CA GLU A 185 -11.37 -7.44 -16.73
C GLU A 185 -11.84 -8.72 -16.01
N GLY A 186 -12.92 -9.32 -16.52
CA GLY A 186 -13.48 -10.58 -16.00
C GLY A 186 -14.33 -10.44 -14.72
N ARG A 187 -15.05 -9.33 -14.52
CA ARG A 187 -15.92 -9.10 -13.34
C ARG A 187 -17.39 -8.87 -13.71
N PHE A 188 -18.31 -9.15 -12.78
CA PHE A 188 -19.75 -8.90 -12.92
C PHE A 188 -20.04 -7.39 -12.99
N ALA A 189 -21.02 -6.97 -13.78
CA ALA A 189 -21.33 -5.54 -14.05
C ALA A 189 -20.20 -4.72 -14.70
N ALA A 190 -19.33 -5.39 -15.50
CA ALA A 190 -18.17 -4.78 -16.15
C ALA A 190 -18.47 -3.49 -16.93
N ALA A 191 -19.65 -3.32 -17.53
CA ALA A 191 -19.92 -2.16 -18.37
C ALA A 191 -19.98 -0.83 -17.57
N ASP A 192 -20.72 -0.79 -16.45
CA ASP A 192 -20.79 0.40 -15.60
C ASP A 192 -19.45 0.65 -14.90
N PHE A 193 -18.82 -0.43 -14.46
CA PHE A 193 -17.49 -0.41 -13.86
C PHE A 193 -16.43 0.18 -14.81
N LEU A 194 -16.41 -0.26 -16.07
CA LEU A 194 -15.50 0.23 -17.09
C LEU A 194 -15.77 1.70 -17.45
N ARG A 195 -17.03 2.14 -17.47
CA ARG A 195 -17.39 3.54 -17.72
C ARG A 195 -16.85 4.48 -16.65
N GLU A 196 -16.96 4.09 -15.38
CA GLU A 196 -16.40 4.86 -14.26
C GLU A 196 -14.87 4.92 -14.34
N ILE A 197 -14.23 3.79 -14.64
CA ILE A 197 -12.77 3.73 -14.85
C ILE A 197 -12.32 4.59 -16.02
N GLN A 198 -13.08 4.63 -17.12
CA GLN A 198 -12.79 5.51 -18.26
C GLN A 198 -12.92 6.98 -17.86
N GLY A 199 -13.99 7.35 -17.17
CA GLY A 199 -14.18 8.72 -16.66
C GLY A 199 -13.08 9.14 -15.69
N LEU A 200 -12.59 8.21 -14.86
CA LEU A 200 -11.42 8.43 -14.03
C LEU A 200 -10.17 8.59 -14.90
N SER A 201 -9.90 7.66 -15.82
CA SER A 201 -8.72 7.63 -16.69
C SER A 201 -8.55 8.90 -17.52
N ASP A 202 -9.65 9.49 -18.00
CA ASP A 202 -9.63 10.75 -18.76
C ASP A 202 -9.07 11.93 -17.93
N LYS A 203 -9.18 11.84 -16.60
CA LYS A 203 -8.61 12.81 -15.66
C LYS A 203 -7.11 12.57 -15.39
N PHE A 204 -6.52 11.46 -15.83
CA PHE A 204 -5.12 11.09 -15.57
C PHE A 204 -4.22 11.20 -16.80
N LEU A 205 -3.00 11.69 -16.61
CA LEU A 205 -1.88 11.35 -17.50
C LEU A 205 -1.36 9.97 -17.08
N THR A 206 -1.56 8.96 -17.92
CA THR A 206 -1.08 7.60 -17.66
C THR A 206 0.30 7.38 -18.29
N LEU A 207 1.26 6.91 -17.50
CA LEU A 207 2.60 6.56 -17.94
C LEU A 207 2.95 5.17 -17.47
N ARG A 208 3.46 4.35 -18.38
CA ARG A 208 3.99 3.03 -18.07
C ARG A 208 5.47 3.15 -17.76
N ILE A 209 5.90 2.55 -16.66
CA ILE A 209 7.28 2.46 -16.21
C ILE A 209 7.73 1.02 -16.41
N ASP A 210 8.64 0.83 -17.35
CA ASP A 210 9.27 -0.45 -17.60
C ASP A 210 10.58 -0.53 -16.80
N GLY A 211 10.99 -1.75 -16.50
CA GLY A 211 12.19 -1.99 -15.74
C GLY A 211 12.31 -3.43 -15.30
N ASN A 212 13.52 -3.79 -14.89
CA ASN A 212 13.75 -5.02 -14.18
C ASN A 212 13.28 -4.86 -12.72
N ASP A 213 12.74 -5.93 -12.16
CA ASP A 213 12.36 -5.95 -10.75
C ASP A 213 13.63 -5.98 -9.89
N TYR A 214 14.09 -4.81 -9.42
CA TYR A 214 15.30 -4.72 -8.60
C TYR A 214 15.18 -5.43 -7.25
N ARG A 215 13.95 -5.75 -6.78
CA ARG A 215 13.73 -6.56 -5.57
C ARG A 215 14.11 -8.03 -5.79
N ARG A 216 14.27 -8.49 -7.04
CA ARG A 216 14.64 -9.87 -7.37
C ARG A 216 16.14 -10.18 -7.29
N ARG A 217 16.94 -9.31 -6.68
CA ARG A 217 18.30 -9.70 -6.24
C ARG A 217 18.27 -10.28 -4.83
N GLU A 218 17.37 -11.23 -4.57
CA GLU A 218 17.42 -12.13 -3.41
C GLU A 218 17.05 -13.51 -3.99
N VAL A 219 18.05 -14.32 -4.37
CA VAL A 219 18.70 -15.37 -3.54
C VAL A 219 17.65 -16.30 -2.94
N GLU A 220 17.91 -17.61 -3.04
CA GLU A 220 17.12 -18.76 -2.58
C GLU A 220 16.86 -18.77 -1.05
N ALA A 221 16.45 -17.66 -0.46
CA ALA A 221 16.19 -17.49 0.95
C ALA A 221 14.86 -18.16 1.33
N ARG A 222 14.89 -18.92 2.41
CA ARG A 222 13.74 -19.65 2.99
C ARG A 222 13.32 -18.95 4.26
N ALA A 223 12.03 -19.03 4.62
CA ALA A 223 11.60 -18.52 5.91
C ALA A 223 12.21 -19.36 7.04
N HIS A 224 12.72 -18.71 8.07
CA HIS A 224 13.25 -19.41 9.23
C HIS A 224 12.09 -19.99 10.07
N VAL A 225 12.25 -21.25 10.48
CA VAL A 225 11.33 -21.96 11.37
C VAL A 225 12.08 -22.35 12.63
N VAL A 226 11.43 -22.22 13.78
CA VAL A 226 11.93 -22.67 15.07
C VAL A 226 11.09 -23.83 15.60
N ASP A 227 11.70 -24.70 16.40
CA ASP A 227 10.98 -25.80 17.05
C ASP A 227 10.12 -25.30 18.22
N ASP A 228 10.61 -24.29 18.95
CA ASP A 228 9.97 -23.72 20.14
C ASP A 228 9.85 -22.19 20.00
N VAL A 229 8.65 -21.74 19.60
CA VAL A 229 8.34 -20.32 19.39
C VAL A 229 8.33 -19.58 20.72
N ASP A 230 7.87 -20.21 21.80
CA ASP A 230 7.78 -19.62 23.13
C ASP A 230 9.18 -19.27 23.66
N ALA A 231 10.12 -20.22 23.58
CA ALA A 231 11.49 -20.01 23.97
C ALA A 231 12.18 -18.95 23.10
N ALA A 232 11.95 -18.99 21.79
CA ALA A 232 12.50 -18.00 20.87
C ALA A 232 11.95 -16.59 21.15
N ALA A 233 10.63 -16.45 21.31
CA ALA A 233 9.95 -15.20 21.63
C ALA A 233 10.44 -14.60 22.95
N ALA A 234 10.63 -15.44 23.97
CA ALA A 234 11.15 -15.01 25.26
C ALA A 234 12.57 -14.41 25.19
N SER A 235 13.35 -14.79 24.16
CA SER A 235 14.74 -14.34 23.99
C SER A 235 14.91 -13.04 23.18
N LEU A 236 13.86 -12.58 22.48
CA LEU A 236 13.94 -11.42 21.59
C LEU A 236 14.05 -10.07 22.31
N GLY A 237 13.54 -9.99 23.54
CA GLY A 237 13.32 -8.73 24.25
C GLY A 237 12.18 -7.89 23.64
N GLY A 238 11.75 -6.85 24.36
CA GLY A 238 10.66 -5.98 23.89
C GLY A 238 9.27 -6.60 24.06
N THR A 239 8.27 -6.06 23.37
CA THR A 239 6.89 -6.57 23.39
C THR A 239 6.71 -7.57 22.26
N VAL A 240 6.42 -8.82 22.60
CA VAL A 240 6.27 -9.91 21.63
C VAL A 240 4.86 -10.47 21.74
N SER A 241 4.14 -10.53 20.62
CA SER A 241 2.89 -11.29 20.59
C SER A 241 3.19 -12.78 20.44
N LEU A 242 2.41 -13.65 21.07
CA LEU A 242 2.60 -15.08 20.98
C LEU A 242 1.25 -15.79 20.89
N ASP A 243 0.95 -16.31 19.71
CA ASP A 243 -0.39 -16.75 19.34
C ASP A 243 -0.34 -18.03 18.49
N ASP A 244 -1.41 -18.83 18.55
CA ASP A 244 -1.60 -19.95 17.64
C ASP A 244 -2.03 -19.42 16.26
N PHE A 245 -1.51 -20.01 15.18
CA PHE A 245 -1.73 -19.50 13.83
C PHE A 245 -3.22 -19.42 13.46
N ASP A 246 -4.00 -20.45 13.79
CA ASP A 246 -5.46 -20.47 13.58
C ASP A 246 -6.17 -19.35 14.35
N GLY A 247 -5.72 -19.08 15.58
CA GLY A 247 -6.27 -18.01 16.41
C GLY A 247 -6.05 -16.64 15.77
N VAL A 248 -4.84 -16.39 15.25
CA VAL A 248 -4.53 -15.15 14.51
C VAL A 248 -5.38 -15.06 13.25
N VAL A 249 -5.45 -16.10 12.43
CA VAL A 249 -6.24 -16.10 11.18
C VAL A 249 -7.72 -15.82 11.46
N ALA A 250 -8.30 -16.50 12.45
CA ALA A 250 -9.68 -16.27 12.87
C ALA A 250 -9.88 -14.84 13.40
N HIS A 251 -8.94 -14.31 14.18
CA HIS A 251 -9.02 -12.96 14.70
C HIS A 251 -8.96 -11.90 13.58
N LEU A 252 -8.04 -12.05 12.61
CA LEU A 252 -7.95 -11.21 11.42
C LEU A 252 -9.25 -11.19 10.63
N ALA A 253 -10.04 -12.27 10.63
CA ALA A 253 -11.35 -12.28 9.99
C ALA A 253 -12.38 -11.34 10.64
N THR A 254 -12.20 -10.99 11.93
CA THR A 254 -13.07 -10.10 12.69
C THR A 254 -12.63 -8.63 12.66
N VAL A 255 -11.37 -8.38 12.27
CA VAL A 255 -10.77 -7.06 12.27
C VAL A 255 -10.62 -6.56 10.83
N HIS A 256 -11.21 -5.42 10.52
CA HIS A 256 -11.04 -4.82 9.19
C HIS A 256 -9.55 -4.53 8.92
N PRO A 257 -8.98 -4.85 7.74
CA PRO A 257 -7.54 -4.74 7.47
C PRO A 257 -6.89 -3.38 7.76
N SER A 258 -7.65 -2.29 7.69
CA SER A 258 -7.17 -0.95 8.04
C SER A 258 -6.84 -0.73 9.50
N LYS A 259 -7.34 -1.59 10.38
CA LYS A 259 -7.06 -1.54 11.80
C LYS A 259 -5.81 -2.36 12.15
N TYR A 260 -5.21 -3.07 11.19
CA TYR A 260 -4.02 -3.89 11.46
C TYR A 260 -2.82 -3.06 11.89
N VAL A 261 -2.71 -1.80 11.45
CA VAL A 261 -1.72 -0.86 11.98
C VAL A 261 -1.82 -0.74 13.51
N LYS A 262 -3.04 -0.56 14.04
CA LYS A 262 -3.31 -0.53 15.49
C LYS A 262 -3.20 -1.90 16.15
N LEU A 263 -3.44 -2.97 15.40
CA LEU A 263 -3.29 -4.33 15.90
C LEU A 263 -1.84 -4.62 16.27
N VAL A 264 -0.90 -4.12 15.45
CA VAL A 264 0.55 -4.35 15.61
C VAL A 264 1.28 -3.20 16.28
N ASP A 265 0.59 -2.12 16.65
CA ASP A 265 1.16 -1.00 17.40
C ASP A 265 1.89 -1.51 18.66
N ASP A 266 3.06 -0.93 18.92
CA ASP A 266 3.94 -1.24 20.06
C ASP A 266 4.45 -2.69 20.14
N LEU A 267 4.35 -3.48 19.06
CA LEU A 267 5.00 -4.79 18.97
C LEU A 267 6.41 -4.66 18.38
N ASP A 268 7.35 -5.39 18.97
CA ASP A 268 8.70 -5.59 18.45
C ASP A 268 8.80 -6.90 17.65
N ALA A 269 8.01 -7.92 18.02
CA ALA A 269 7.94 -9.18 17.31
C ALA A 269 6.56 -9.87 17.40
N VAL A 270 6.33 -10.80 16.47
CA VAL A 270 5.17 -11.69 16.42
C VAL A 270 5.63 -13.15 16.38
N GLY A 271 5.18 -13.95 17.35
CA GLY A 271 5.38 -15.39 17.44
C GLY A 271 4.13 -16.15 17.00
N LEU A 272 4.26 -17.05 16.01
CA LEU A 272 3.17 -17.86 15.47
C LEU A 272 3.44 -19.35 15.69
N ARG A 273 2.59 -20.02 16.47
CA ARG A 273 2.66 -21.48 16.65
C ARG A 273 1.90 -22.23 15.57
N ASP A 274 2.41 -23.40 15.20
CA ASP A 274 1.70 -24.40 14.40
C ASP A 274 1.19 -23.86 13.06
N VAL A 275 2.05 -23.09 12.37
CA VAL A 275 1.74 -22.56 11.05
C VAL A 275 1.47 -23.71 10.08
N HIS A 276 0.44 -23.56 9.27
CA HIS A 276 0.10 -24.53 8.23
C HIS A 276 -0.42 -23.83 6.97
N VAL A 277 -0.48 -24.59 5.88
CA VAL A 277 -0.90 -24.09 4.57
C VAL A 277 -2.36 -23.64 4.63
N LEU A 278 -2.61 -22.39 4.23
CA LEU A 278 -3.95 -21.85 4.10
C LEU A 278 -4.64 -22.38 2.85
N THR A 279 -5.90 -22.78 3.01
CA THR A 279 -6.76 -23.28 1.93
C THR A 279 -7.86 -22.28 1.55
N SER A 280 -8.18 -21.34 2.44
CA SER A 280 -9.16 -20.27 2.20
C SER A 280 -8.50 -19.05 1.55
N GLN A 281 -8.95 -18.71 0.34
CA GLN A 281 -8.45 -17.53 -0.38
C GLN A 281 -8.71 -16.22 0.39
N VAL A 282 -9.83 -16.12 1.09
CA VAL A 282 -10.18 -14.92 1.85
C VAL A 282 -9.23 -14.73 3.04
N ASP A 283 -8.91 -15.81 3.74
CA ASP A 283 -8.00 -15.76 4.89
C ASP A 283 -6.56 -15.53 4.46
N ALA A 284 -6.15 -16.13 3.33
CA ALA A 284 -4.86 -15.85 2.71
C ALA A 284 -4.70 -14.36 2.36
N LEU A 285 -5.71 -13.72 1.78
CA LEU A 285 -5.67 -12.29 1.47
C LEU A 285 -5.64 -11.40 2.73
N ARG A 286 -6.31 -11.81 3.81
CA ARG A 286 -6.19 -11.12 5.11
C ARG A 286 -4.79 -11.25 5.69
N LEU A 287 -4.19 -12.43 5.62
CA LEU A 287 -2.81 -12.66 6.04
C LEU A 287 -1.84 -11.81 5.21
N VAL A 288 -2.03 -11.71 3.88
CA VAL A 288 -1.24 -10.79 3.03
C VAL A 288 -1.32 -9.37 3.57
N ALA A 289 -2.52 -8.83 3.82
CA ALA A 289 -2.67 -7.48 4.34
C ALA A 289 -2.02 -7.29 5.73
N PHE A 290 -2.01 -8.33 6.57
CA PHE A 290 -1.34 -8.32 7.87
C PHE A 290 0.19 -8.33 7.74
N VAL A 291 0.74 -9.20 6.89
CA VAL A 291 2.17 -9.26 6.57
C VAL A 291 2.68 -7.94 6.03
N ASP A 292 1.89 -7.27 5.20
CA ASP A 292 2.21 -5.95 4.68
C ASP A 292 2.42 -4.94 5.82
N ARG A 293 1.58 -4.98 6.86
CA ARG A 293 1.73 -4.12 8.03
C ARG A 293 2.96 -4.46 8.85
N LEU A 294 3.20 -5.74 9.14
CA LEU A 294 4.40 -6.19 9.85
C LEU A 294 5.67 -5.73 9.13
N TYR A 295 5.67 -5.85 7.80
CA TYR A 295 6.80 -5.44 6.97
C TYR A 295 7.01 -3.91 7.00
N ASP A 296 5.95 -3.13 6.84
CA ASP A 296 6.04 -1.67 6.83
C ASP A 296 6.49 -1.10 8.18
N THR A 297 6.17 -1.77 9.30
CA THR A 297 6.62 -1.43 10.65
C THR A 297 7.91 -2.12 11.09
N GLN A 298 8.47 -3.01 10.26
CA GLN A 298 9.69 -3.78 10.53
C GLN A 298 9.60 -4.68 11.78
N ILE A 299 8.43 -5.31 12.00
CA ILE A 299 8.21 -6.23 13.13
C ILE A 299 8.76 -7.61 12.79
N ARG A 300 9.62 -8.15 13.65
CA ARG A 300 10.22 -9.48 13.46
C ARG A 300 9.15 -10.57 13.58
N VAL A 301 9.27 -11.63 12.78
CA VAL A 301 8.37 -12.79 12.85
C VAL A 301 9.16 -14.03 13.25
N VAL A 302 8.64 -14.80 14.20
CA VAL A 302 9.16 -16.12 14.57
C VAL A 302 8.01 -17.12 14.48
N ALA A 303 8.25 -18.29 13.90
CA ALA A 303 7.19 -19.26 13.68
C ALA A 303 7.66 -20.71 13.79
N SER A 304 6.76 -21.62 14.20
CA SER A 304 6.92 -23.07 14.11
C SER A 304 5.96 -23.68 13.09
N GLY A 305 6.18 -24.95 12.75
CA GLY A 305 5.35 -25.69 11.81
C GLY A 305 5.78 -25.51 10.35
N THR A 306 4.83 -25.17 9.49
CA THR A 306 5.10 -24.96 8.06
C THR A 306 5.89 -23.67 7.85
N PRO A 307 6.98 -23.70 7.07
CA PRO A 307 7.71 -22.49 6.70
C PRO A 307 6.79 -21.44 6.09
N LEU A 308 6.94 -20.17 6.51
CA LEU A 308 6.07 -19.08 6.08
C LEU A 308 6.21 -18.77 4.56
N ASP A 309 7.30 -19.20 3.91
CA ASP A 309 7.43 -19.15 2.45
C ASP A 309 6.54 -20.17 1.71
N GLN A 310 5.90 -21.08 2.44
CA GLN A 310 5.02 -22.15 1.94
C GLN A 310 3.59 -22.05 2.51
N VAL A 311 3.24 -20.93 3.15
CA VAL A 311 1.93 -20.75 3.82
C VAL A 311 0.75 -20.66 2.83
N PHE A 312 1.00 -20.31 1.56
CA PHE A 312 -0.03 -20.25 0.52
C PHE A 312 -0.01 -21.51 -0.36
N SER A 313 -1.19 -22.04 -0.67
CA SER A 313 -1.31 -23.28 -1.47
C SER A 313 -0.88 -23.09 -2.93
N ASP A 314 -0.53 -24.21 -3.59
CA ASP A 314 -0.19 -24.20 -5.02
C ASP A 314 -1.32 -23.65 -5.90
N GLU A 315 -2.58 -23.93 -5.55
CA GLU A 315 -3.76 -23.39 -6.23
C GLU A 315 -3.80 -21.86 -6.15
N MET A 316 -3.53 -21.30 -4.97
CA MET A 316 -3.45 -19.84 -4.78
C MET A 316 -2.30 -19.23 -5.59
N LEU A 317 -1.14 -19.89 -5.62
CA LEU A 317 0.03 -19.48 -6.39
C LEU A 317 -0.16 -19.61 -7.91
N ALA A 318 -1.09 -20.45 -8.36
CA ALA A 318 -1.52 -20.54 -9.76
C ALA A 318 -2.70 -19.60 -10.10
N GLY A 319 -3.34 -19.01 -9.09
CA GLY A 319 -4.56 -18.21 -9.24
C GLY A 319 -4.35 -16.72 -9.56
N GLY A 320 -5.46 -15.99 -9.65
CA GLY A 320 -5.47 -14.57 -10.04
C GLY A 320 -4.72 -13.62 -9.08
N TYR A 321 -4.57 -14.00 -7.81
CA TYR A 321 -3.86 -13.22 -6.79
C TYR A 321 -2.40 -13.64 -6.60
N ARG A 322 -1.86 -14.51 -7.46
CA ARG A 322 -0.46 -15.01 -7.41
C ARG A 322 0.57 -13.96 -7.03
N LYS A 323 0.48 -12.78 -7.65
CA LYS A 323 1.41 -11.66 -7.42
C LYS A 323 1.40 -11.18 -5.95
N LYS A 324 0.23 -11.12 -5.32
CA LYS A 324 0.05 -10.71 -3.91
C LYS A 324 0.69 -11.73 -2.97
N TYR A 325 0.46 -13.03 -3.22
CA TYR A 325 1.05 -14.11 -2.42
C TYR A 325 2.58 -14.17 -2.51
N LEU A 326 3.15 -14.09 -3.73
CA LEU A 326 4.61 -14.10 -3.90
C LEU A 326 5.28 -12.90 -3.23
N ARG A 327 4.63 -11.73 -3.23
CA ARG A 327 5.10 -10.55 -2.50
C ARG A 327 5.05 -10.76 -1.00
N ALA A 328 3.97 -11.32 -0.46
CA ALA A 328 3.87 -11.63 0.97
C ALA A 328 4.93 -12.67 1.39
N VAL A 329 5.19 -13.69 0.58
CA VAL A 329 6.27 -14.67 0.83
C VAL A 329 7.63 -13.99 0.95
N SER A 330 8.00 -13.13 -0.01
CA SER A 330 9.27 -12.39 0.06
C SER A 330 9.39 -11.55 1.33
N ARG A 331 8.28 -10.91 1.76
CA ARG A 331 8.24 -10.14 3.01
C ARG A 331 8.39 -11.03 4.25
N LEU A 332 7.70 -12.17 4.30
CA LEU A 332 7.79 -13.14 5.39
C LEU A 332 9.21 -13.70 5.55
N VAL A 333 9.89 -14.00 4.43
CA VAL A 333 11.30 -14.43 4.44
C VAL A 333 12.18 -13.34 5.06
N ALA A 334 12.01 -12.08 4.66
CA ALA A 334 12.75 -10.96 5.24
C ALA A 334 12.45 -10.83 6.75
N LEU A 335 11.19 -10.83 7.17
CA LEU A 335 10.77 -10.62 8.56
C LEU A 335 11.23 -11.74 9.52
N THR A 336 11.43 -12.96 9.01
CA THR A 336 11.98 -14.10 9.79
C THR A 336 13.50 -14.13 9.85
N SER A 337 14.16 -13.30 9.04
CA SER A 337 15.63 -13.18 8.97
C SER A 337 16.17 -11.94 9.69
N LEU A 338 15.28 -11.05 10.15
CA LEU A 338 15.63 -9.79 10.80
C LEU A 338 16.38 -10.00 12.09
#